data_AF-A0A9E5RDN8-F1
#
_entry.id   AF-A0A9E5RDN8-F1
#
_cell.length_a   1.000
_cell.length_b   1.000
_cell.length_c   1.000
_cell.angle_alpha   90.00
_cell.angle_beta   90.00
_cell.angle_gamma   90.00
#
_symmetry.space_group_name_H-M   'P 1'
#
loop_
_entity.id
_entity.type
_entity.pdbx_description
1 polymer ?
#
loop_
_entity_poly.entity_id
_entity_poly.type
_entity_poly.pdbx_seq_one_letter_code
_entity_poly.pdbx_strand_id
1 'polypeptide(L)'
;MLKWLVPQLLRKRLFSSWSLYLLGTLFIVLFSAVIFQALQESDATPAPLFDIPVTNRQGSSVPAVPEQIIVRMRPPEVQRALLQDPDAVVLDVRPGQHFHEVGHIAGSISIPLDELSLEQLAAADISPEKRSSW
;
A
#
# COMPACT_ATOMS: atom_id res chain seq x y z
N MET A 1 -77.23 -16.81 22.04
CA MET A 1 -76.18 -17.28 22.96
C MET A 1 -74.95 -17.70 22.17
N LEU A 2 -73.97 -16.80 22.12
CA LEU A 2 -72.54 -17.06 22.28
C LEU A 2 -71.94 -18.33 21.66
N LYS A 3 -71.49 -18.22 20.41
CA LYS A 3 -70.38 -18.99 19.83
C LYS A 3 -69.59 -18.02 18.91
N TRP A 4 -68.81 -17.03 19.37
CA TRP A 4 -67.46 -17.16 19.96
C TRP A 4 -66.88 -18.57 19.73
N LEU A 5 -65.77 -18.77 19.02
CA LEU A 5 -64.51 -18.05 19.13
C LEU A 5 -63.72 -18.39 17.86
N VAL A 6 -63.32 -17.35 17.12
CA VAL A 6 -62.10 -17.19 16.31
C VAL A 6 -61.28 -18.47 16.04
N PRO A 7 -60.93 -18.79 14.78
CA PRO A 7 -59.92 -19.82 14.49
C PRO A 7 -58.54 -19.35 14.97
N GLN A 8 -58.28 -19.56 16.26
CA GLN A 8 -56.97 -19.67 16.86
C GLN A 8 -56.27 -20.85 16.19
N LEU A 9 -55.41 -20.58 15.21
CA LEU A 9 -54.22 -21.37 14.79
C LEU A 9 -53.82 -21.15 13.32
N LEU A 10 -54.20 -20.04 12.68
CA LEU A 10 -53.43 -19.52 11.54
C LEU A 10 -52.14 -18.79 12.02
N ARG A 11 -51.44 -19.40 12.97
CA ARG A 11 -50.24 -18.86 13.63
C ARG A 11 -48.99 -19.60 13.18
N LYS A 12 -48.87 -19.92 11.88
CA LYS A 12 -47.68 -20.54 11.30
C LYS A 12 -47.47 -20.15 9.83
N ARG A 13 -47.30 -18.86 9.51
CA ARG A 13 -46.64 -18.44 8.26
C ARG A 13 -46.31 -16.95 8.13
N LEU A 14 -46.00 -16.27 9.24
CA LEU A 14 -45.55 -14.86 9.18
C LEU A 14 -44.02 -14.73 9.04
N PHE A 15 -43.35 -15.73 8.49
CA PHE A 15 -42.05 -15.55 7.85
C PHE A 15 -42.28 -15.60 6.35
N SER A 16 -42.79 -14.47 5.81
CA SER A 16 -42.76 -14.23 4.38
C SER A 16 -41.31 -14.32 3.93
N SER A 17 -41.04 -15.02 2.82
CA SER A 17 -39.69 -15.13 2.24
C SER A 17 -39.03 -13.76 2.07
N TRP A 18 -39.82 -12.69 1.92
CA TRP A 18 -39.36 -11.30 1.86
C TRP A 18 -38.65 -10.81 3.13
N SER A 19 -39.06 -11.28 4.32
CA SER A 19 -38.43 -10.92 5.60
C SER A 19 -37.01 -11.47 5.71
N LEU A 20 -36.77 -12.68 5.19
CA LEU A 20 -35.43 -13.28 5.14
C LEU A 20 -34.50 -12.54 4.16
N TYR A 21 -35.02 -12.07 3.03
CA TYR A 21 -34.24 -11.25 2.10
C TYR A 21 -33.87 -9.89 2.70
N LEU A 22 -34.78 -9.24 3.42
CA LEU A 22 -34.50 -7.98 4.10
C LEU A 22 -33.47 -8.14 5.22
N LEU A 23 -33.56 -9.22 6.01
CA LEU A 23 -32.58 -9.50 7.06
C LEU A 23 -31.19 -9.81 6.49
N GLY A 24 -31.14 -10.60 5.40
CA GLY A 24 -29.88 -10.94 4.73
C GLY A 24 -29.20 -9.73 4.07
N THR A 25 -29.98 -8.88 3.40
CA THR A 25 -29.42 -7.65 2.79
C THR A 25 -28.93 -6.67 3.84
N LEU A 26 -29.66 -6.49 4.95
CA LEU A 26 -29.20 -5.68 6.08
C LEU A 26 -27.90 -6.22 6.67
N PHE A 27 -27.79 -7.55 6.83
CA PHE A 27 -26.56 -8.19 7.31
C PHE A 27 -25.38 -7.94 6.38
N ILE A 28 -25.56 -8.06 5.06
CA ILE A 28 -24.51 -7.82 4.07
C ILE A 28 -24.04 -6.36 4.11
N VAL A 29 -24.96 -5.39 4.21
CA VAL A 29 -24.61 -3.96 4.27
C VAL A 29 -23.83 -3.66 5.55
N LEU A 30 -24.30 -4.16 6.70
CA LEU A 30 -23.63 -3.96 7.99
C LEU A 30 -22.25 -4.62 8.00
N PHE A 31 -22.14 -5.85 7.51
CA PHE A 31 -20.86 -6.55 7.42
C PHE A 31 -19.89 -5.81 6.49
N SER A 32 -20.36 -5.33 5.35
CA SER A 32 -19.55 -4.54 4.41
C SER A 32 -19.05 -3.23 5.03
N ALA A 33 -19.89 -2.55 5.82
CA ALA A 33 -19.51 -1.34 6.54
C ALA A 33 -18.43 -1.60 7.60
N VAL A 34 -18.53 -2.71 8.35
CA VAL A 34 -17.52 -3.13 9.33
C VAL A 34 -16.18 -3.42 8.65
N ILE A 35 -16.18 -4.16 7.54
CA ILE A 35 -14.96 -4.44 6.78
C ILE A 35 -14.36 -3.15 6.22
N PHE A 36 -15.17 -2.26 5.66
CA PHE A 36 -14.70 -0.98 5.13
C PHE A 36 -14.06 -0.11 6.21
N GLN A 37 -14.65 -0.07 7.41
CA GLN A 37 -14.10 0.66 8.54
C GLN A 37 -12.78 0.07 9.04
N ALA A 38 -12.67 -1.25 9.12
CA ALA A 38 -11.41 -1.93 9.47
C ALA A 38 -10.28 -1.66 8.46
N LEU A 39 -10.61 -1.43 7.18
CA LEU A 39 -9.61 -1.08 6.17
C LEU A 39 -9.11 0.37 6.32
N GLN A 40 -9.95 1.30 6.80
CA GLN A 40 -9.55 2.70 7.01
C GLN A 40 -8.57 2.89 8.17
N GLU A 41 -8.64 2.05 9.20
CA GLU A 41 -7.72 2.14 10.35
C GLU A 41 -6.27 1.76 10.01
N SER A 42 -6.02 1.16 8.84
CA SER A 42 -4.67 0.77 8.39
C SER A 42 -3.83 1.91 7.80
N ASP A 43 -4.40 3.12 7.66
CA ASP A 43 -3.70 4.31 7.14
C ASP A 43 -2.92 5.08 8.22
N ALA A 44 -2.84 4.56 9.45
CA ALA A 44 -2.01 5.16 10.48
C ALA A 44 -0.54 5.12 10.06
N THR A 45 0.03 6.30 9.77
CA THR A 45 1.47 6.49 9.54
C THR A 45 2.23 5.92 10.74
N PRO A 46 3.03 4.84 10.58
CA PRO A 46 3.80 4.32 11.69
C PRO A 46 4.77 5.39 12.16
N ALA A 47 4.86 5.57 13.49
CA ALA A 47 5.89 6.41 14.09
C ALA A 47 7.27 5.99 13.55
N PRO A 48 8.19 6.93 13.30
CA PRO A 48 9.51 6.60 12.77
C PRO A 48 10.21 5.62 13.72
N LEU A 49 10.47 4.40 13.25
CA LEU A 49 11.00 3.29 14.06
C LEU A 49 12.53 3.36 14.25
N PHE A 50 13.21 4.39 13.74
CA PHE A 50 14.67 4.42 13.68
C PHE A 50 15.25 5.82 13.89
N ASP A 51 15.70 6.12 15.12
CA ASP A 51 16.64 7.21 15.40
C ASP A 51 18.10 6.76 15.09
N ILE A 52 18.34 6.23 13.89
CA ILE A 52 19.70 5.85 13.50
C ILE A 52 20.40 7.12 13.01
N PRO A 53 21.51 7.57 13.64
CA PRO A 53 22.27 8.70 13.12
C PRO A 53 22.84 8.34 11.75
N VAL A 54 22.27 8.94 10.69
CA VAL A 54 22.78 8.80 9.33
C VAL A 54 24.08 9.58 9.24
N THR A 55 25.19 8.86 9.34
CA THR A 55 26.53 9.41 9.15
C THR A 55 27.06 8.99 7.77
N ASN A 56 27.79 9.88 7.09
CA ASN A 56 28.50 9.50 5.89
C ASN A 56 29.71 8.62 6.24
N ARG A 57 30.40 8.10 5.24
CA ARG A 57 31.60 7.26 5.42
C ARG A 57 32.70 7.97 6.23
N GLN A 58 32.72 9.30 6.23
CA GLN A 58 33.64 10.15 6.95
C GLN A 58 33.17 10.46 8.39
N GLY A 59 32.10 9.82 8.87
CA GLY A 59 31.56 10.00 10.23
C GLY A 59 30.89 11.35 10.46
N SER A 60 30.67 12.14 9.41
CA SER A 60 29.96 13.42 9.50
C SER A 60 28.46 13.17 9.46
N SER A 61 27.70 13.90 10.27
CA SER A 61 26.23 13.91 10.18
C SER A 61 25.84 14.30 8.75
N VAL A 62 25.16 13.41 8.04
CA VAL A 62 24.53 13.81 6.78
C VAL A 62 23.44 14.81 7.18
N PRO A 63 23.40 16.03 6.60
CA PRO A 63 22.27 16.92 6.83
C PRO A 63 21.03 16.11 6.52
N ALA A 64 20.09 16.04 7.48
CA ALA A 64 18.90 15.22 7.36
C ALA A 64 18.37 15.35 5.93
N VAL A 65 18.40 14.26 5.17
CA VAL A 65 17.74 14.23 3.87
C VAL A 65 16.36 14.76 4.17
N PRO A 66 15.93 15.91 3.60
CA PRO A 66 14.65 16.47 3.98
C PRO A 66 13.64 15.34 3.79
N GLU A 67 12.85 15.03 4.83
CA GLU A 67 11.93 13.87 4.86
C GLU A 67 11.09 13.75 3.59
N GLN A 68 10.94 14.88 2.88
CA GLN A 68 10.30 15.04 1.58
C GLN A 68 10.91 14.24 0.42
N ILE A 69 12.16 13.76 0.47
CA ILE A 69 12.79 13.06 -0.66
C ILE A 69 12.54 11.54 -0.62
N ILE A 70 12.32 10.94 0.56
CA ILE A 70 12.04 9.51 0.70
C ILE A 70 10.54 9.33 0.97
N VAL A 71 9.75 9.33 -0.10
CA VAL A 71 8.33 9.00 -0.01
C VAL A 71 8.18 7.48 -0.01
N ARG A 72 7.73 6.91 1.11
CA ARG A 72 7.31 5.52 1.15
C ARG A 72 5.93 5.40 0.52
N MET A 73 5.79 4.48 -0.43
CA MET A 73 4.54 4.25 -1.15
C MET A 73 4.09 2.80 -0.94
N ARG A 74 2.80 2.60 -0.74
CA ARG A 74 2.17 1.28 -0.77
C ARG A 74 2.03 0.80 -2.22
N PRO A 75 1.88 -0.52 -2.47
CA PRO A 75 1.75 -1.03 -3.84
C PRO A 75 0.69 -0.32 -4.72
N PRO A 76 -0.54 -0.03 -4.24
CA PRO A 76 -1.52 0.67 -5.08
C PRO A 76 -1.20 2.16 -5.28
N GLU A 77 -0.37 2.77 -4.42
CA GLU A 77 0.11 4.14 -4.61
C GLU A 77 1.16 4.19 -5.70
N VAL A 78 2.11 3.23 -5.71
CA VAL A 78 3.12 3.11 -6.79
C VAL A 78 2.43 2.96 -8.15
N GLN A 79 1.42 2.10 -8.24
CA GLN A 79 0.65 1.94 -9.48
C GLN A 79 0.01 3.26 -9.93
N ARG A 80 -0.59 4.04 -9.01
CA ARG A 80 -1.18 5.34 -9.34
C ARG A 80 -0.11 6.33 -9.81
N ALA A 81 1.04 6.37 -9.15
CA ALA A 81 2.14 7.27 -9.54
C ALA A 81 2.64 6.96 -10.96
N LEU A 82 2.85 5.69 -11.29
CA LEU A 82 3.28 5.26 -12.64
C LEU A 82 2.24 5.55 -13.73
N LEU A 83 0.95 5.62 -13.38
CA LEU A 83 -0.11 5.99 -14.32
C LEU A 83 -0.24 7.50 -14.51
N GLN A 84 0.10 8.28 -13.48
CA GLN A 84 0.00 9.74 -13.50
C GLN A 84 1.22 10.40 -14.13
N ASP A 85 2.38 9.77 -14.02
CA ASP A 85 3.64 10.26 -14.55
C ASP A 85 4.24 9.22 -15.52
N PRO A 86 4.11 9.44 -16.84
CA PRO A 86 4.65 8.53 -17.85
C PRO A 86 6.19 8.54 -17.91
N ASP A 87 6.83 9.56 -17.35
CA ASP A 87 8.30 9.66 -17.28
C ASP A 87 8.87 8.98 -16.02
N ALA A 88 8.01 8.48 -15.12
CA ALA A 88 8.43 7.78 -13.92
C ALA A 88 9.11 6.44 -14.25
N VAL A 89 10.26 6.19 -13.61
CA VAL A 89 11.04 4.98 -13.80
C VAL A 89 11.04 4.15 -12.51
N VAL A 90 10.80 2.85 -12.65
CA VAL A 90 10.94 1.89 -11.54
C VAL A 90 12.35 1.31 -11.58
N LEU A 91 13.10 1.48 -10.50
CA LEU A 91 14.43 0.92 -10.33
C LEU A 91 14.37 -0.27 -9.35
N ASP A 92 14.72 -1.47 -9.82
CA ASP A 92 14.85 -2.67 -8.98
C ASP A 92 16.31 -2.86 -8.57
N VAL A 93 16.56 -2.72 -7.26
CA VAL A 93 17.89 -2.77 -6.65
C VAL A 93 18.21 -4.12 -6.00
N ARG A 94 17.33 -5.12 -6.17
CA ARG A 94 17.53 -6.49 -5.67
C ARG A 94 18.63 -7.21 -6.47
N PRO A 95 19.17 -8.34 -5.98
CA PRO A 95 20.14 -9.14 -6.73
C PRO A 95 19.59 -9.55 -8.10
N GLY A 96 20.43 -9.50 -9.13
CA GLY A 96 20.01 -9.73 -10.52
C GLY A 96 19.28 -11.06 -10.74
N GLN A 97 19.68 -12.12 -10.03
CA GLN A 97 19.01 -13.43 -10.07
C GLN A 97 17.52 -13.34 -9.72
N HIS A 98 17.14 -12.52 -8.74
CA HIS A 98 15.73 -12.40 -8.34
C HIS A 98 14.91 -11.70 -9.43
N PHE A 99 15.50 -10.71 -10.12
CA PHE A 99 14.85 -9.99 -11.19
C PHE A 99 14.52 -10.91 -12.39
N HIS A 100 15.45 -11.79 -12.75
CA HIS A 100 15.33 -12.68 -13.91
C HIS A 100 14.54 -13.96 -13.62
N GLU A 101 14.66 -14.54 -12.42
CA GLU A 101 14.14 -15.88 -12.13
C GLU A 101 12.81 -15.86 -11.36
N VAL A 102 12.63 -14.90 -10.44
CA VAL A 102 11.46 -14.86 -9.54
C VAL A 102 10.37 -13.93 -10.09
N GLY A 103 10.77 -12.92 -10.87
CA GLY A 103 9.88 -11.94 -11.47
C GLY A 103 10.12 -10.53 -10.95
N HIS A 104 9.64 -9.56 -11.74
CA HIS A 104 9.84 -8.14 -11.52
C HIS A 104 8.62 -7.33 -11.98
N ILE A 105 8.60 -6.04 -11.62
CA ILE A 105 7.58 -5.09 -12.06
C ILE A 105 7.80 -4.80 -13.54
N ALA A 106 6.77 -4.94 -14.38
CA ALA A 106 6.89 -4.68 -15.81
C ALA A 106 7.41 -3.25 -16.09
N GLY A 107 8.41 -3.15 -16.97
CA GLY A 107 9.07 -1.87 -17.31
C GLY A 107 10.10 -1.38 -16.29
N SER A 108 10.35 -2.12 -15.20
CA SER A 108 11.43 -1.78 -14.28
C SER A 108 12.80 -2.04 -14.86
N ILE A 109 13.78 -1.24 -14.43
CA ILE A 109 15.20 -1.37 -14.76
C ILE A 109 15.89 -2.04 -13.58
N SER A 110 16.68 -3.09 -13.84
CA SER A 110 17.48 -3.75 -12.81
C SER A 110 18.85 -3.10 -12.68
N ILE A 111 19.19 -2.63 -11.48
CA ILE A 111 20.55 -2.21 -11.11
C ILE A 111 20.88 -2.85 -9.75
N PRO A 112 21.40 -4.09 -9.74
CA PRO A 112 21.71 -4.81 -8.51
C PRO A 112 22.81 -4.10 -7.71
N LEU A 113 22.50 -3.67 -6.49
CA LEU A 113 23.45 -2.91 -5.66
C LEU A 113 24.67 -3.72 -5.23
N ASP A 114 24.53 -5.04 -5.14
CA ASP A 114 25.59 -5.98 -4.81
C ASP A 114 26.62 -6.17 -5.92
N GLU A 115 26.25 -5.84 -7.16
CA GLU A 115 27.13 -5.89 -8.34
C GLU A 115 27.82 -4.56 -8.62
N LEU A 116 27.42 -3.47 -7.94
CA LEU A 116 28.04 -2.15 -8.11
C LEU A 116 29.33 -2.05 -7.30
N SER A 117 30.46 -1.90 -8.00
CA SER A 117 31.72 -1.53 -7.36
C SER A 117 31.73 -0.05 -6.93
N LEU A 118 32.47 0.26 -5.86
CA LEU A 118 32.70 1.63 -5.42
C LEU A 118 33.34 2.50 -6.51
N GLU A 119 34.10 1.88 -7.42
CA GLU A 119 34.76 2.54 -8.53
C GLU A 119 33.78 2.89 -9.66
N GLN A 120 32.80 2.04 -9.95
CA GLN A 120 31.68 2.36 -10.86
C GLN A 120 30.79 3.47 -10.29
N LEU A 121 30.56 3.48 -8.97
CA LEU A 121 29.85 4.56 -8.30
C LEU A 121 30.62 5.90 -8.35
N ALA A 122 31.95 5.85 -8.26
CA ALA A 122 32.81 7.02 -8.39
C ALA A 122 32.93 7.52 -9.84
N ALA A 123 32.97 6.60 -10.81
CA ALA A 123 33.05 6.92 -12.24
C ALA A 123 31.76 7.49 -12.83
N ALA A 124 30.62 7.32 -12.15
CA ALA A 124 29.35 7.95 -12.51
C ALA A 124 29.33 9.49 -12.36
N ASP A 125 30.45 10.12 -11.98
CA ASP A 125 30.69 11.57 -11.91
C ASP A 125 29.58 12.33 -11.17
N ILE A 126 29.09 11.77 -10.05
CA ILE A 126 28.29 12.48 -9.04
C ILE A 126 29.19 13.34 -8.14
N SER A 127 30.11 14.11 -8.73
CA SER A 127 30.88 15.11 -8.01
C SER A 127 30.00 16.34 -7.72
N PRO A 128 29.86 16.78 -6.45
CA PRO A 128 29.03 17.93 -6.09
C PRO A 128 29.48 19.25 -6.73
N GLU A 129 30.70 19.32 -7.27
CA GLU A 129 31.26 20.52 -7.92
C GLU A 129 30.54 20.90 -9.24
N LYS A 130 29.96 19.95 -9.96
CA LYS A 130 29.33 20.21 -11.27
C LYS A 130 27.89 20.73 -11.21
N ARG A 131 27.24 20.70 -10.03
CA ARG A 131 25.82 21.10 -9.86
C ARG A 131 25.57 22.62 -9.90
N SER A 132 26.59 23.46 -9.87
CA SER A 132 26.44 24.93 -9.77
C SER A 132 26.47 25.69 -11.11
N SER A 133 26.34 25.00 -12.25
CA SER A 133 26.48 25.61 -13.58
C SER A 133 25.20 25.69 -14.44
N TRP A 134 24.01 25.49 -13.85
CA TRP A 134 22.72 25.75 -14.51
C TRP A 134 21.84 26.63 -13.63
#